data_AF-A0A9Q3L7S1-F1
#
_entry.id   AF-A0A9Q3L7S1-F1
#
_cell.length_a   1.000
_cell.length_b   1.000
_cell.length_c   1.000
_cell.angle_alpha   90.00
_cell.angle_beta   90.00
_cell.angle_gamma   90.00
#
_symmetry.space_group_name_H-M   'P 1'
#
loop_
_entity.id
_entity.type
_entity.pdbx_description
1 polymer ?
#
loop_
_entity_poly.entity_id
_entity_poly.type
_entity_poly.pdbx_seq_one_letter_code
_entity_poly.pdbx_strand_id
1 'polypeptide(L)'
;MNNCTSQHFILGNDYLNIYGIDINNHKDRYFTIGENKRQNSAFPVEKREITIIKQVKNVNKEKFVEAFALDNEPLGAIKGHEVDTMLNVERPYPPLLRKPAYPASPRAREALKSHINELMKLGVLKKVGHNEEVEVTAPVISTWHNNKSRIVGDFRAMNTYTIPDRYPIPIIHETLTQLSKAIFITSMDALKGFH
;
A
#
# COMPACT_ATOMS: atom_id res chain seq x y z
N MET A 1 -17.71 31.85 5.86
CA MET A 1 -17.59 30.45 5.39
C MET A 1 -18.52 29.63 6.25
N ASN A 2 -19.72 29.28 5.77
CA ASN A 2 -20.82 28.91 6.67
C ASN A 2 -21.24 27.44 6.55
N ASN A 3 -20.62 26.66 5.65
CA ASN A 3 -20.93 25.25 5.38
C ASN A 3 -19.77 24.31 5.75
N CYS A 4 -19.00 24.63 6.79
CA CYS A 4 -17.97 23.71 7.30
C CYS A 4 -18.51 22.96 8.53
N THR A 5 -18.54 21.63 8.47
CA THR A 5 -19.05 20.76 9.53
C THR A 5 -18.03 20.43 10.62
N SER A 6 -16.76 20.84 10.47
CA SER A 6 -15.77 20.76 11.56
C SER A 6 -15.64 22.10 12.27
N GLN A 7 -15.80 22.10 13.60
CA GLN A 7 -15.48 23.24 14.45
C GLN A 7 -13.97 23.40 14.70
N HIS A 8 -13.15 22.42 14.31
CA HIS A 8 -11.71 22.41 14.57
C HIS A 8 -10.91 22.00 13.33
N PHE A 9 -9.99 22.87 12.89
CA PHE A 9 -9.00 22.55 11.86
C PHE A 9 -7.69 22.11 12.49
N ILE A 10 -7.12 21.02 11.98
CA ILE A 10 -5.76 20.61 12.34
C ILE A 10 -4.82 21.31 11.36
N LEU A 11 -4.17 22.38 11.82
CA LEU A 11 -3.14 23.08 11.05
C LEU A 11 -1.78 22.43 11.32
N GLY A 12 -1.02 22.18 10.26
CA GLY A 12 0.33 21.62 10.37
C GLY A 12 1.34 22.66 10.88
N ASN A 13 2.44 22.18 11.47
CA ASN A 13 3.50 23.03 12.02
C ASN A 13 4.25 23.83 10.93
N ASP A 14 4.21 23.32 9.70
CA ASP A 14 4.60 23.98 8.45
C ASP A 14 3.69 25.18 8.13
N TYR A 15 2.37 24.99 8.15
CA TYR A 15 1.41 26.09 7.95
C TYR A 15 1.57 27.18 9.02
N LEU A 16 1.70 26.79 10.29
CA LEU A 16 1.87 27.73 11.40
C LEU A 16 3.13 28.58 11.21
N ASN A 17 4.27 27.96 10.85
CA ASN A 17 5.51 28.67 10.55
C ASN A 17 5.41 29.58 9.32
N ILE A 18 4.67 29.22 8.27
CA ILE A 18 4.44 30.07 7.09
C ILE A 18 3.76 31.40 7.46
N TYR A 19 2.88 31.40 8.47
CA TYR A 19 2.24 32.61 9.00
C TYR A 19 2.97 33.20 10.21
N GLY A 20 4.23 32.79 10.44
CA GLY A 20 5.10 33.33 11.47
C GLY A 20 4.67 32.97 12.90
N ILE A 21 3.93 31.86 13.07
CA ILE A 21 3.52 31.31 14.37
C ILE A 21 4.39 30.07 14.65
N ASP A 22 5.41 30.22 15.49
CA ASP A 22 6.27 29.10 15.90
C ASP A 22 5.91 28.64 17.33
N ILE A 23 5.80 27.32 17.53
CA ILE A 23 5.32 26.70 18.78
C ILE A 23 6.41 25.75 19.31
N ASN A 24 7.45 26.33 19.92
CA ASN A 24 8.53 25.56 20.52
C ASN A 24 8.12 25.00 21.89
N ASN A 25 7.96 23.68 21.95
CA ASN A 25 7.58 22.97 23.18
C ASN A 25 8.78 22.75 24.12
N HIS A 26 9.38 23.86 24.59
CA HIS A 26 10.36 23.84 25.67
C HIS A 26 9.67 23.76 27.04
N LYS A 27 10.44 23.57 28.13
CA LYS A 27 9.89 23.43 29.50
C LYS A 27 8.99 24.60 29.90
N ASP A 28 9.39 25.80 29.51
CA ASP A 28 8.58 27.01 29.55
C ASP A 28 8.04 27.26 28.14
N ARG A 29 6.71 27.27 27.99
CA ARG A 29 6.04 27.33 26.68
C ARG A 29 5.94 28.77 26.19
N TYR A 30 6.56 29.07 25.05
CA TYR A 30 6.46 30.35 24.36
C TYR A 30 6.14 30.15 22.87
N PHE A 31 5.53 31.17 22.28
CA PHE A 31 5.28 31.27 20.85
C PHE A 31 5.56 32.70 20.39
N THR A 32 6.07 32.85 19.17
CA THR A 32 6.23 34.13 18.48
C THR A 32 5.17 34.26 17.39
N ILE A 33 4.71 35.50 17.11
CA ILE A 33 3.75 35.80 16.04
C ILE A 33 4.24 37.02 15.27
N GLY A 34 4.65 36.80 14.02
CA GLY A 34 5.01 37.86 13.08
C GLY A 34 6.36 38.56 13.34
N GLU A 35 6.73 39.46 12.43
CA GLU A 35 7.99 40.19 12.48
C GLU A 35 7.94 41.41 13.43
N ASN A 36 8.94 41.67 14.29
CA ASN A 36 10.04 40.81 14.73
C ASN A 36 10.80 41.46 15.92
N LYS A 37 11.07 40.73 17.02
CA LYS A 37 12.24 41.02 17.87
C LYS A 37 13.38 40.10 17.41
N ARG A 38 14.11 40.62 16.41
CA ARG A 38 15.13 39.98 15.53
C ARG A 38 16.31 39.36 16.32
N GLN A 39 17.14 38.47 15.78
CA GLN A 39 17.82 38.42 14.46
C GLN A 39 18.26 36.98 14.09
N ASN A 40 18.45 36.53 12.84
CA ASN A 40 18.16 36.99 11.46
C ASN A 40 17.87 35.69 10.61
N SER A 41 18.29 35.36 9.37
CA SER A 41 19.14 35.97 8.31
C SER A 41 19.01 35.27 6.94
N ALA A 42 19.09 36.07 5.86
CA ALA A 42 19.38 35.71 4.45
C ALA A 42 18.36 34.85 3.65
N PHE A 43 18.15 35.25 2.38
CA PHE A 43 17.44 34.47 1.35
C PHE A 43 18.38 34.18 0.16
N PRO A 44 18.87 32.93 -0.01
CA PRO A 44 19.56 32.51 -1.22
C PRO A 44 18.57 32.04 -2.30
N VAL A 45 19.00 31.97 -3.56
CA VAL A 45 18.33 31.15 -4.58
C VAL A 45 18.78 29.70 -4.35
N GLU A 46 18.13 29.02 -3.43
CA GLU A 46 18.57 27.71 -2.96
C GLU A 46 18.37 26.60 -4.00
N LYS A 47 19.41 25.79 -4.20
CA LYS A 47 19.19 24.37 -4.48
C LYS A 47 18.38 23.82 -3.31
N ARG A 48 17.10 23.51 -3.52
CA ARG A 48 16.28 22.86 -2.51
C ARG A 48 16.93 21.54 -2.12
N GLU A 49 17.58 21.48 -0.97
CA GLU A 49 17.92 20.22 -0.35
C GLU A 49 16.61 19.49 -0.05
N ILE A 50 16.43 18.32 -0.67
CA ILE A 50 15.26 17.50 -0.42
C ILE A 50 15.50 16.85 0.95
N THR A 51 15.11 17.56 2.01
CA THR A 51 15.13 17.07 3.38
C THR A 51 14.13 15.94 3.52
N ILE A 52 14.58 14.71 3.21
CA ILE A 52 13.79 13.49 3.37
C ILE A 52 13.56 13.29 4.88
N ILE A 53 12.39 13.72 5.36
CA ILE A 53 11.91 13.44 6.72
C ILE A 53 11.70 11.92 6.83
N LYS A 54 12.74 11.21 7.28
CA LYS A 54 12.80 9.75 7.35
C LYS A 54 11.74 9.20 8.31
N GLN A 55 10.63 8.70 7.74
CA GLN A 55 9.54 8.01 8.41
C GLN A 55 8.96 8.74 9.63
N VAL A 56 7.75 9.27 9.50
CA VAL A 56 6.95 9.70 10.65
C VAL A 56 6.51 8.46 11.44
N LYS A 57 7.40 7.94 12.31
CA LYS A 57 7.15 6.75 13.13
C LYS A 57 6.03 6.97 14.15
N ASN A 58 5.77 8.23 14.50
CA ASN A 58 4.78 8.66 15.47
C ASN A 58 3.57 9.31 14.79
N VAL A 59 3.08 8.77 13.67
CA VAL A 59 1.68 9.03 13.27
C VAL A 59 0.80 8.51 14.41
N ASN A 60 -0.13 9.32 14.92
CA ASN A 60 -1.02 8.87 15.98
C ASN A 60 -2.04 7.86 15.42
N LYS A 61 -1.68 6.57 15.51
CA LYS A 61 -2.48 5.44 15.03
C LYS A 61 -3.86 5.38 15.69
N GLU A 62 -3.97 5.78 16.96
CA GLU A 62 -5.23 5.79 17.71
C GLU A 62 -6.30 6.70 17.07
N LYS A 63 -5.88 7.71 16.30
CA LYS A 63 -6.77 8.65 15.62
C LYS A 63 -7.17 8.21 14.19
N PHE A 64 -6.46 7.26 13.60
CA PHE A 64 -6.63 6.84 12.21
C PHE A 64 -6.50 5.31 12.06
N VAL A 65 -7.02 4.54 13.02
CA VAL A 65 -6.87 3.08 13.10
C VAL A 65 -7.24 2.40 11.77
N GLU A 66 -8.42 2.73 11.24
CA GLU A 66 -8.97 2.16 9.99
C GLU A 66 -8.12 2.42 8.73
N ALA A 67 -7.17 3.38 8.78
CA ALA A 67 -6.32 3.74 7.65
C ALA A 67 -4.92 3.09 7.68
N PHE A 68 -4.54 2.41 8.77
CA PHE A 68 -3.20 1.83 8.94
C PHE A 68 -3.27 0.37 9.39
N ALA A 69 -3.13 -0.56 8.44
CA ALA A 69 -3.13 -1.99 8.73
C ALA A 69 -2.12 -2.37 9.83
N LEU A 70 -2.63 -3.02 10.89
CA LEU A 70 -1.83 -3.57 11.99
C LEU A 70 -1.61 -5.08 11.80
N ASP A 71 -0.51 -5.61 12.35
CA ASP A 71 -0.02 -6.99 12.10
C ASP A 71 -0.99 -8.14 12.51
N ASN A 72 -2.13 -7.83 13.12
CA ASN A 72 -3.14 -8.80 13.57
C ASN A 72 -4.56 -8.54 13.07
N GLU A 73 -4.79 -7.49 12.29
CA GLU A 73 -6.11 -7.17 11.75
C GLU A 73 -6.37 -7.91 10.41
N PRO A 74 -7.65 -8.17 10.05
CA PRO A 74 -7.97 -8.65 8.71
C PRO A 74 -7.61 -7.60 7.66
N LEU A 75 -7.35 -8.02 6.43
CA LEU A 75 -7.09 -7.08 5.34
C LEU A 75 -8.37 -6.30 4.98
N GLY A 76 -8.23 -4.99 4.77
CA GLY A 76 -9.32 -4.14 4.34
C GLY A 76 -9.59 -4.31 2.84
N ALA A 77 -10.77 -4.79 2.49
CA ALA A 77 -11.20 -4.96 1.09
C ALA A 77 -11.86 -3.68 0.53
N ILE A 78 -11.60 -3.37 -0.74
CA ILE A 78 -12.21 -2.24 -1.45
C ILE A 78 -13.66 -2.61 -1.82
N LYS A 79 -14.63 -1.86 -1.29
CA LYS A 79 -16.06 -2.11 -1.54
C LYS A 79 -16.49 -1.55 -2.89
N GLY A 80 -17.16 -2.36 -3.71
CA GLY A 80 -17.74 -1.93 -5.00
C GLY A 80 -16.75 -1.89 -6.18
N HIS A 81 -15.52 -2.37 -5.99
CA HIS A 81 -14.49 -2.47 -7.04
C HIS A 81 -13.91 -3.89 -7.11
N GLU A 82 -14.79 -4.88 -7.22
CA GLU A 82 -14.41 -6.28 -7.44
C GLU A 82 -13.90 -6.47 -8.89
N VAL A 83 -12.89 -7.33 -9.08
CA VAL A 83 -12.18 -7.49 -10.36
C VAL A 83 -12.38 -8.90 -10.91
N ASP A 84 -13.32 -9.04 -11.84
CA ASP A 84 -13.60 -10.31 -12.52
C ASP A 84 -12.46 -10.70 -13.47
N THR A 85 -11.80 -11.82 -13.20
CA THR A 85 -10.77 -12.39 -14.09
C THR A 85 -11.44 -13.15 -15.24
N MET A 86 -11.85 -12.42 -16.28
CA MET A 86 -12.51 -13.00 -17.45
C MET A 86 -11.54 -13.83 -18.31
N LEU A 87 -12.02 -14.98 -18.80
CA LEU A 87 -11.28 -15.85 -19.74
C LEU A 87 -11.85 -15.72 -21.16
N ASN A 88 -10.99 -15.90 -22.16
CA ASN A 88 -11.32 -15.89 -23.59
C ASN A 88 -11.75 -17.26 -24.15
N VAL A 89 -12.00 -18.23 -23.26
CA VAL A 89 -12.45 -19.60 -23.57
C VAL A 89 -13.60 -19.98 -22.65
N GLU A 90 -14.55 -20.73 -23.19
CA GLU A 90 -15.69 -21.26 -22.45
C GLU A 90 -15.41 -22.66 -21.90
N ARG A 91 -16.36 -23.22 -21.14
CA ARG A 91 -16.29 -24.62 -20.66
C ARG A 91 -16.59 -25.59 -21.81
N PRO A 92 -15.95 -26.77 -21.87
CA PRO A 92 -14.95 -27.29 -20.93
C PRO A 92 -13.56 -26.68 -21.15
N TYR A 93 -12.95 -26.18 -20.07
CA TYR A 93 -11.67 -25.47 -20.17
C TYR A 93 -10.51 -26.35 -20.66
N PRO A 94 -9.59 -25.80 -21.48
CA PRO A 94 -8.41 -26.51 -22.00
C PRO A 94 -7.58 -27.20 -20.90
N PRO A 95 -7.04 -28.41 -21.15
CA PRO A 95 -6.19 -29.12 -20.18
C PRO A 95 -4.97 -28.33 -19.69
N LEU A 96 -4.52 -27.32 -20.45
CA LEU A 96 -3.43 -26.43 -20.04
C LEU A 96 -3.75 -25.63 -18.76
N LEU A 97 -5.04 -25.36 -18.48
CA LEU A 97 -5.50 -24.70 -17.26
C LEU A 97 -5.59 -25.63 -16.04
N ARG A 98 -5.43 -26.95 -16.19
CA ARG A 98 -5.38 -27.92 -15.07
C ARG A 98 -3.95 -28.41 -14.86
N LYS A 99 -3.14 -27.59 -14.18
CA LYS A 99 -1.76 -27.94 -13.82
C LYS A 99 -1.69 -28.65 -12.47
N PRO A 100 -0.96 -29.78 -12.35
CA PRO A 100 -0.70 -30.42 -11.07
C PRO A 100 0.29 -29.60 -10.24
N ALA A 101 0.24 -29.74 -8.92
CA ALA A 101 1.20 -29.11 -8.02
C ALA A 101 2.64 -29.62 -8.27
N TYR A 102 3.62 -28.72 -8.26
CA TYR A 102 5.02 -29.09 -8.44
C TYR A 102 5.60 -29.78 -7.19
N PRO A 103 6.54 -30.75 -7.34
CA PRO A 103 7.25 -31.33 -6.21
C PRO A 103 8.00 -30.27 -5.39
N ALA A 104 7.83 -30.29 -4.07
CA ALA A 104 8.45 -29.34 -3.15
C ALA A 104 9.38 -30.04 -2.15
N SER A 105 10.56 -29.47 -1.93
CA SER A 105 11.48 -29.93 -0.88
C SER A 105 10.86 -29.76 0.53
N PRO A 106 11.33 -30.47 1.57
CA PRO A 106 10.77 -30.36 2.92
C PRO A 106 10.69 -28.92 3.44
N ARG A 107 11.76 -28.14 3.25
CA ARG A 107 11.84 -26.70 3.59
C ARG A 107 10.88 -25.84 2.78
N ALA A 108 10.69 -26.12 1.49
CA ALA A 108 9.73 -25.39 0.66
C ALA A 108 8.28 -25.71 1.07
N ARG A 109 7.97 -26.98 1.35
CA ARG A 109 6.66 -27.44 1.83
C ARG A 109 6.29 -26.85 3.19
N GLU A 110 7.25 -26.69 4.09
CA GLU A 110 7.06 -26.02 5.39
C GLU A 110 6.77 -24.53 5.21
N ALA A 111 7.57 -23.82 4.41
CA ALA A 111 7.34 -22.41 4.09
C ALA A 111 5.96 -22.18 3.42
N LEU A 112 5.58 -23.03 2.46
CA LEU A 112 4.26 -23.03 1.82
C LEU A 112 3.15 -23.19 2.86
N LYS A 113 3.23 -24.20 3.74
CA LYS A 113 2.23 -24.43 4.79
C LYS A 113 2.07 -23.23 5.71
N SER A 114 3.16 -22.58 6.10
CA SER A 114 3.09 -21.40 6.97
C SER A 114 2.40 -20.21 6.31
N HIS A 115 2.73 -19.90 5.05
CA HIS A 115 2.11 -18.79 4.31
C HIS A 115 0.65 -19.07 3.96
N ILE A 116 0.30 -20.32 3.60
CA ILE A 116 -1.09 -20.71 3.34
C ILE A 116 -1.93 -20.54 4.62
N ASN A 117 -1.41 -20.95 5.79
CA ASN A 117 -2.08 -20.73 7.06
C ASN A 117 -2.26 -19.24 7.40
N GLU A 118 -1.28 -18.38 7.09
CA GLU A 118 -1.39 -16.93 7.26
C GLU A 118 -2.49 -16.34 6.37
N LEU A 119 -2.49 -16.67 5.07
CA LEU A 119 -3.49 -16.20 4.11
C LEU A 119 -4.90 -16.74 4.43
N MET A 120 -5.01 -17.94 5.00
CA MET A 120 -6.28 -18.45 5.56
C MET A 120 -6.73 -17.66 6.80
N LYS A 121 -5.81 -17.30 7.72
CA LYS A 121 -6.14 -16.46 8.90
C LYS A 121 -6.63 -15.07 8.46
N LEU A 122 -6.05 -14.52 7.39
CA LEU A 122 -6.41 -13.21 6.82
C LEU A 122 -7.65 -13.23 5.91
N GLY A 123 -8.28 -14.39 5.70
CA GLY A 123 -9.47 -14.53 4.83
C GLY A 123 -9.20 -14.60 3.33
N VAL A 124 -7.95 -14.40 2.88
CA VAL A 124 -7.54 -14.37 1.47
C VAL A 124 -7.66 -15.73 0.77
N LEU A 125 -7.54 -16.84 1.52
CA LEU A 125 -7.70 -18.20 1.01
C LEU A 125 -8.75 -19.00 1.79
N LYS A 126 -9.70 -19.61 1.06
CA LYS A 126 -10.55 -20.69 1.60
C LYS A 126 -10.01 -22.07 1.23
N LYS A 127 -10.42 -23.11 1.97
CA LYS A 127 -10.35 -24.48 1.48
C LYS A 127 -11.53 -24.75 0.54
N VAL A 128 -11.25 -25.35 -0.60
CA VAL A 128 -12.27 -25.88 -1.50
C VAL A 128 -12.88 -27.14 -0.88
N GLY A 129 -14.21 -27.24 -0.84
CA GLY A 129 -14.92 -28.41 -0.32
C GLY A 129 -14.86 -29.64 -1.25
N HIS A 130 -15.07 -30.84 -0.72
CA HIS A 130 -15.05 -32.08 -1.49
C HIS A 130 -16.10 -32.17 -2.62
N ASN A 131 -17.14 -31.33 -2.56
CA ASN A 131 -18.23 -31.27 -3.53
C ASN A 131 -18.10 -30.08 -4.52
N GLU A 132 -17.02 -29.30 -4.43
CA GLU A 132 -16.76 -28.17 -5.32
C GLU A 132 -15.80 -28.61 -6.46
N GLU A 133 -16.26 -28.52 -7.71
CA GLU A 133 -15.44 -28.88 -8.87
C GLU A 133 -14.39 -27.80 -9.18
N VAL A 134 -13.14 -28.22 -9.40
CA VAL A 134 -12.01 -27.33 -9.70
C VAL A 134 -11.53 -27.56 -11.14
N GLU A 135 -12.06 -26.77 -12.06
CA GLU A 135 -11.71 -26.85 -13.48
C GLU A 135 -10.41 -26.13 -13.87
N VAL A 136 -9.87 -25.28 -12.98
CA VAL A 136 -8.66 -24.47 -13.22
C VAL A 136 -7.74 -24.56 -11.99
N THR A 137 -6.47 -24.90 -12.21
CA THR A 137 -5.45 -25.00 -11.14
C THR A 137 -4.12 -24.40 -11.59
N ALA A 138 -3.61 -23.45 -10.79
CA ALA A 138 -2.25 -22.92 -10.91
C ALA A 138 -1.35 -23.53 -9.82
N PRO A 139 -0.14 -24.03 -10.15
CA PRO A 139 0.76 -24.61 -9.16
C PRO A 139 1.52 -23.49 -8.43
N VAL A 140 1.91 -23.76 -7.19
CA VAL A 140 2.47 -22.76 -6.27
C VAL A 140 3.86 -23.18 -5.81
N ILE A 141 4.82 -22.25 -5.84
CA ILE A 141 6.22 -22.47 -5.43
C ILE A 141 6.62 -21.55 -4.28
N SER A 142 7.61 -21.99 -3.49
CA SER A 142 8.31 -21.14 -2.53
C SER A 142 9.62 -20.64 -3.13
N THR A 143 9.74 -19.32 -3.30
CA THR A 143 11.02 -18.66 -3.63
C THR A 143 11.68 -18.15 -2.34
N TRP A 144 12.99 -17.88 -2.37
CA TRP A 144 13.76 -17.43 -1.20
C TRP A 144 14.66 -16.24 -1.55
N HIS A 145 14.70 -15.24 -0.68
CA HIS A 145 15.50 -14.03 -0.84
C HIS A 145 15.84 -13.44 0.54
N ASN A 146 17.13 -13.22 0.83
CA ASN A 146 17.63 -12.73 2.12
C ASN A 146 17.03 -13.50 3.33
N ASN A 147 17.07 -14.84 3.25
CA ASN A 147 16.48 -15.81 4.19
C ASN A 147 14.95 -15.73 4.40
N LYS A 148 14.23 -14.77 3.81
CA LYS A 148 12.77 -14.76 3.76
C LYS A 148 12.29 -15.62 2.58
N SER A 149 11.28 -16.45 2.82
CA SER A 149 10.54 -17.12 1.75
C SER A 149 9.43 -16.21 1.21
N ARG A 150 8.95 -16.50 0.00
CA ARG A 150 7.70 -15.96 -0.56
C ARG A 150 6.96 -17.05 -1.33
N ILE A 151 5.63 -17.01 -1.28
CA ILE A 151 4.77 -17.77 -2.19
C ILE A 151 4.72 -17.08 -3.56
N VAL A 152 4.75 -17.88 -4.63
CA VAL A 152 4.52 -17.43 -6.02
C VAL A 152 3.64 -18.45 -6.73
N GLY A 153 2.53 -18.01 -7.33
CA GLY A 153 1.68 -18.83 -8.20
C GLY A 153 2.13 -18.77 -9.66
N ASP A 154 2.16 -19.91 -10.35
CA ASP A 154 2.52 -20.00 -11.76
C ASP A 154 1.29 -19.80 -12.66
N PHE A 155 0.90 -18.55 -12.83
CA PHE A 155 -0.27 -18.15 -13.63
C PHE A 155 0.01 -18.10 -15.15
N ARG A 156 1.19 -18.52 -15.64
CA ARG A 156 1.54 -18.39 -17.08
C ARG A 156 0.53 -19.06 -18.02
N ALA A 157 0.01 -20.22 -17.61
CA ALA A 157 -1.06 -20.90 -18.34
C ALA A 157 -2.37 -20.10 -18.31
N MET A 158 -2.76 -19.57 -17.15
CA MET A 158 -3.99 -18.77 -16.97
C MET A 158 -3.94 -17.50 -17.81
N ASN A 159 -2.85 -16.74 -17.72
CA ASN A 159 -2.63 -15.47 -18.43
C ASN A 159 -2.62 -15.61 -19.97
N THR A 160 -2.52 -16.83 -20.51
CA THR A 160 -2.67 -17.09 -21.96
C THR A 160 -4.13 -17.04 -22.39
N TYR A 161 -5.06 -17.28 -21.46
CA TYR A 161 -6.51 -17.27 -21.67
C TYR A 161 -7.21 -16.08 -20.99
N THR A 162 -6.57 -15.36 -20.07
CA THR A 162 -7.14 -14.15 -19.45
C THR A 162 -7.32 -13.03 -20.48
N ILE A 163 -8.51 -12.41 -20.51
CA ILE A 163 -8.76 -11.19 -21.29
C ILE A 163 -7.99 -10.03 -20.61
N PRO A 164 -7.07 -9.33 -21.30
CA PRO A 164 -6.30 -8.27 -20.66
C PRO A 164 -7.16 -7.04 -20.37
N ASP A 165 -7.41 -6.77 -19.09
CA ASP A 165 -7.89 -5.45 -18.66
C ASP A 165 -6.83 -4.37 -18.99
N ARG A 166 -7.29 -3.20 -19.41
CA ARG A 166 -6.47 -2.10 -19.92
C ARG A 166 -6.73 -0.81 -19.14
N TYR A 167 -6.66 -0.90 -17.82
CA TYR A 167 -6.67 0.31 -16.98
C TYR A 167 -5.42 1.18 -17.25
N PRO A 168 -5.57 2.50 -17.45
CA PRO A 168 -4.44 3.38 -17.75
C PRO A 168 -3.55 3.60 -16.52
N ILE A 169 -2.40 2.92 -16.49
CA ILE A 169 -1.32 3.20 -15.53
C ILE A 169 -0.58 4.47 -16.00
N PRO A 170 -0.51 5.55 -15.19
CA PRO A 170 0.10 6.81 -15.61
C PRO A 170 1.62 6.68 -15.80
N ILE A 171 2.17 7.38 -16.81
CA ILE A 171 3.60 7.29 -17.12
C ILE A 171 4.39 8.04 -16.03
N ILE A 172 5.48 7.43 -15.54
CA ILE A 172 6.28 7.97 -14.42
C ILE A 172 6.69 9.44 -14.66
N HIS A 173 7.08 9.80 -15.88
CA HIS A 173 7.43 11.19 -16.25
C HIS A 173 6.25 12.17 -16.16
N GLU A 174 5.04 11.74 -16.50
CA GLU A 174 3.83 12.57 -16.40
C GLU A 174 3.49 12.82 -14.92
N THR A 175 3.48 11.75 -14.11
CA THR A 175 3.27 11.82 -12.65
C THR A 175 4.30 12.74 -11.98
N LEU A 176 5.58 12.61 -12.32
CA LEU A 176 6.64 13.50 -11.80
C LEU A 176 6.47 14.96 -12.27
N THR A 177 5.99 15.18 -13.50
CA THR A 177 5.70 16.53 -14.02
C THR A 177 4.52 17.17 -13.29
N GLN A 178 3.47 16.41 -12.99
CA GLN A 178 2.35 16.89 -12.18
C GLN A 178 2.79 17.22 -10.73
N LEU A 179 3.62 16.37 -10.13
CA LEU A 179 4.20 16.59 -8.80
C LEU A 179 5.20 17.76 -8.74
N SER A 180 5.76 18.23 -9.85
CA SER A 180 6.81 19.26 -9.87
C SER A 180 6.40 20.62 -9.26
N LYS A 181 5.09 20.88 -9.13
CA LYS A 181 4.52 22.09 -8.51
C LYS A 181 4.10 21.89 -7.05
N ALA A 182 4.20 20.67 -6.52
CA ALA A 182 3.86 20.39 -5.13
C ALA A 182 4.87 21.02 -4.17
N ILE A 183 4.38 21.70 -3.13
CA ILE A 183 5.21 22.25 -2.05
C ILE A 183 5.51 21.16 -1.00
N PHE A 184 4.56 20.25 -0.80
CA PHE A 184 4.64 19.11 0.12
C PHE A 184 4.26 17.84 -0.64
N ILE A 185 4.98 16.74 -0.38
CA ILE A 185 4.71 15.42 -0.96
C ILE A 185 4.64 14.40 0.18
N THR A 186 3.54 13.68 0.27
CA THR A 186 3.38 12.53 1.16
C THR A 186 3.31 11.26 0.32
N SER A 187 4.08 10.24 0.70
CA SER A 187 4.03 8.92 0.08
C SER A 187 3.42 7.93 1.08
N MET A 188 2.50 7.11 0.61
CA MET A 188 1.87 6.01 1.34
C MET A 188 1.96 4.75 0.48
N ASP A 189 2.09 3.59 1.11
CA ASP A 189 2.18 2.28 0.45
C ASP A 189 1.07 1.37 0.99
N ALA A 190 0.44 0.60 0.10
CA ALA A 190 -0.73 -0.21 0.41
C ALA A 190 -0.30 -1.62 0.82
N LEU A 191 -0.31 -1.92 2.13
CA LEU A 191 0.05 -3.25 2.63
C LEU A 191 -0.85 -4.32 1.99
N LYS A 192 -0.23 -5.19 1.17
CA LYS A 192 -0.90 -6.30 0.47
C LYS A 192 -2.06 -5.86 -0.45
N GLY A 193 -2.03 -4.66 -1.05
CA GLY A 193 -3.11 -4.06 -1.86
C GLY A 193 -3.53 -4.76 -3.19
N PHE A 194 -3.30 -6.08 -3.32
CA PHE A 194 -3.86 -6.97 -4.35
C PHE A 194 -4.64 -8.15 -3.69
N HIS A 195 -5.08 -7.99 -2.45
CA HIS A 195 -5.84 -8.95 -1.64
C HIS A 195 -7.08 -8.28 -1.06
#